data_AF-A0A8I1TP03-F1
#
_entry.id   AF-A0A8I1TP03-F1
#
_cell.length_a   1.000
_cell.length_b   1.000
_cell.length_c   1.000
_cell.angle_alpha   90.00
_cell.angle_beta   90.00
_cell.angle_gamma   90.00
#
_symmetry.space_group_name_H-M   'P 1'
#
loop_
_entity.id
_entity.type
_entity.pdbx_description
1 polymer ?
#
loop_
_entity_poly.entity_id
_entity_poly.type
_entity_poly.pdbx_seq_one_letter_code
_entity_poly.pdbx_strand_id
1 'polypeptide(L)'
;MPADEAPEAASDGSRTYSIMSLYDGEVGSKDRAAAGLDIDARNLCGSDYTLLSEEILPIMNRISVVTSSRLIWEIRCLPQVGSPPPR
;
A
#
# COMPACT_ATOMS: atom_id res chain seq x y z
N MET A 1 -13.66 11.34 12.36
CA MET A 1 -13.90 10.29 11.35
C MET A 1 -12.72 10.35 10.41
N PRO A 2 -11.83 9.33 10.34
CA PRO A 2 -10.68 9.41 9.45
C PRO A 2 -11.20 9.46 8.01
N ALA A 3 -10.67 10.40 7.23
CA ALA A 3 -11.04 10.65 5.86
C ALA A 3 -10.69 9.42 5.00
N ASP A 4 -11.71 8.89 4.35
CA ASP A 4 -11.59 7.97 3.22
C ASP A 4 -11.10 8.84 2.05
N GLU A 5 -9.78 8.98 1.93
CA GLU A 5 -9.16 9.77 0.87
C GLU A 5 -9.30 8.98 -0.43
N ALA A 6 -10.30 9.36 -1.23
CA ALA A 6 -10.61 8.71 -2.48
C ALA A 6 -9.38 8.76 -3.42
N PRO A 7 -9.03 7.66 -4.10
CA PRO A 7 -7.86 7.61 -4.96
C PRO A 7 -7.98 8.64 -6.10
N GLU A 8 -6.99 9.53 -6.22
CA GLU A 8 -6.87 10.42 -7.36
C GLU A 8 -6.59 9.58 -8.62
N ALA A 9 -7.57 9.55 -9.53
CA ALA A 9 -7.41 8.87 -10.81
C ALA A 9 -6.52 9.73 -11.71
N ALA A 10 -5.35 9.21 -12.09
CA ALA A 10 -4.52 9.85 -13.12
C ALA A 10 -5.22 9.74 -14.48
N SER A 11 -5.05 10.76 -15.33
CA SER A 11 -5.74 10.89 -16.64
C SER A 11 -5.52 9.71 -17.62
N ASP A 12 -4.56 8.83 -17.36
CA ASP A 12 -4.26 7.63 -18.15
C ASP A 12 -5.04 6.37 -17.71
N GLY A 13 -6.05 6.50 -16.83
CA GLY A 13 -6.83 5.35 -16.32
C GLY A 13 -6.09 4.49 -15.29
N SER A 14 -4.84 4.85 -14.97
CA SER A 14 -4.10 4.29 -13.84
C SER A 14 -4.58 4.95 -12.54
N ARG A 15 -4.86 4.15 -11.52
CA ARG A 15 -5.26 4.64 -10.19
C ARG A 15 -4.11 4.49 -9.21
N THR A 16 -3.83 5.55 -8.47
CA THR A 16 -2.88 5.53 -7.36
C THR A 16 -3.64 5.28 -6.07
N TYR A 17 -3.07 4.46 -5.18
CA TYR A 17 -3.64 4.13 -3.89
C TYR A 17 -2.58 4.27 -2.79
N SER A 18 -3.02 4.68 -1.59
CA SER A 18 -2.23 4.63 -0.38
C SER A 18 -2.76 3.51 0.51
N ILE A 19 -1.92 2.51 0.77
CA ILE A 19 -2.24 1.37 1.64
C ILE A 19 -1.26 1.33 2.81
N MET A 20 -1.71 0.81 3.96
CA MET A 20 -0.86 0.77 5.15
C MET A 20 -1.05 -0.49 5.97
N SER A 21 0.04 -0.91 6.63
CA SER A 21 0.05 -2.02 7.58
C SER A 21 0.85 -1.64 8.82
N LEU A 22 0.57 -2.32 9.93
CA LEU A 22 1.27 -2.13 11.20
C LEU A 22 2.24 -3.28 11.41
N TYR A 23 3.42 -2.96 11.92
CA TYR A 23 4.36 -3.95 12.42
C TYR A 23 5.00 -3.49 13.71
N ASP A 24 5.30 -4.44 14.58
CA ASP A 24 6.02 -4.21 15.83
C ASP A 24 7.54 -4.34 15.61
N GLY A 25 8.34 -3.97 16.60
CA GLY A 25 9.80 -4.08 16.55
C GLY A 25 10.37 -5.52 16.57
N GLU A 26 9.52 -6.53 16.48
CA GLU A 26 9.95 -7.94 16.40
C GLU A 26 10.70 -8.22 15.10
N VAL A 27 11.68 -9.14 15.17
CA VAL A 27 12.44 -9.59 14.01
C VAL A 27 11.49 -10.18 12.96
N GLY A 28 11.60 -9.69 11.72
CA GLY A 28 10.77 -10.13 10.59
C GLY A 28 9.32 -9.65 10.63
N SER A 29 8.92 -8.81 11.59
CA SER A 29 7.58 -8.21 11.62
C SER A 29 7.36 -7.25 10.46
N LYS A 30 8.39 -6.45 10.11
CA LYS A 30 8.37 -5.57 8.93
C LYS A 30 8.15 -6.38 7.64
N ASP A 31 8.90 -7.45 7.43
CA ASP A 31 8.79 -8.28 6.23
C ASP A 31 7.41 -8.93 6.10
N ARG A 32 6.82 -9.37 7.22
CA ARG A 32 5.44 -9.88 7.23
C ARG A 32 4.42 -8.79 6.88
N ALA A 33 4.59 -7.57 7.38
CA ALA A 33 3.72 -6.45 7.02
C ALA A 33 3.86 -6.07 5.54
N ALA A 34 5.09 -6.04 5.01
CA ALA A 34 5.35 -5.80 3.59
C ALA A 34 4.73 -6.88 2.69
N ALA A 35 4.83 -8.16 3.09
CA ALA A 35 4.18 -9.26 2.37
C ALA A 35 2.64 -9.13 2.39
N GLY A 36 2.06 -8.69 3.51
CA GLY A 36 0.63 -8.36 3.58
C GLY A 36 0.24 -7.23 2.61
N LEU A 37 1.03 -6.15 2.58
CA LEU A 37 0.79 -5.04 1.66
C LEU A 37 0.93 -5.43 0.18
N ASP A 38 1.84 -6.33 -0.17
CA ASP A 38 1.94 -6.86 -1.54
C ASP A 38 0.66 -7.61 -1.93
N ILE A 39 0.13 -8.45 -1.04
CA ILE A 39 -1.14 -9.16 -1.25
C ILE A 39 -2.30 -8.16 -1.40
N ASP A 40 -2.38 -7.17 -0.52
CA ASP A 40 -3.43 -6.14 -0.55
C ASP A 40 -3.36 -5.31 -1.83
N ALA A 41 -2.15 -4.91 -2.26
CA ALA A 41 -1.91 -4.16 -3.49
C ALA A 41 -2.40 -4.93 -4.73
N ARG A 42 -2.05 -6.22 -4.85
CA ARG A 42 -2.49 -7.08 -5.97
C ARG A 42 -4.00 -7.28 -5.97
N ASN A 43 -4.59 -7.51 -4.80
CA ASN A 43 -6.03 -7.68 -4.66
C ASN A 43 -6.78 -6.38 -5.02
N LEU A 44 -6.25 -5.23 -4.63
CA LEU A 44 -6.83 -3.91 -4.92
C LEU A 44 -6.74 -3.58 -6.41
N CYS A 45 -5.59 -3.83 -7.04
CA CYS A 45 -5.35 -3.52 -8.44
C CYS A 45 -5.98 -4.55 -9.41
N GLY A 46 -6.21 -5.79 -8.96
CA GLY A 46 -6.60 -6.91 -9.82
C GLY A 46 -5.62 -7.16 -10.98
N SER A 47 -4.38 -6.69 -10.83
CA SER A 47 -3.33 -6.59 -11.85
C SER A 47 -2.00 -6.28 -11.17
N ASP A 48 -0.90 -6.25 -11.94
CA ASP A 48 0.38 -5.78 -11.42
C ASP A 48 0.31 -4.30 -11.01
N TYR A 49 1.19 -3.94 -10.09
CA TYR A 49 1.30 -2.59 -9.55
C TYR A 49 2.76 -2.14 -9.50
N THR A 50 2.96 -0.83 -9.48
CA THR A 50 4.26 -0.22 -9.21
C THR A 50 4.23 0.42 -7.84
N LEU A 51 5.19 0.10 -6.98
CA LEU A 51 5.42 0.84 -5.74
C LEU A 51 6.05 2.19 -6.05
N LEU A 52 5.35 3.28 -5.74
CA LEU A 52 5.82 4.65 -5.95
C LEU A 52 6.64 5.15 -4.77
N SER A 53 6.18 4.83 -3.55
CA SER A 53 6.83 5.27 -2.31
C SER A 53 6.62 4.25 -1.18
N GLU A 54 7.62 4.13 -0.30
CA GLU A 54 7.53 3.43 0.98
C GLU A 54 7.89 4.43 2.09
N GLU A 55 6.96 4.62 3.03
CA GLU A 55 7.16 5.46 4.21
C GLU A 55 6.96 4.66 5.49
N ILE A 56 7.80 4.94 6.50
CA ILE A 56 7.71 4.31 7.82
C ILE A 56 7.49 5.39 8.88
N LEU A 57 6.36 5.30 9.57
CA LEU A 57 6.01 6.21 10.66
C LEU A 57 6.00 5.48 12.00
N PRO A 58 6.90 5.82 12.95
CA PRO A 58 6.89 5.21 14.26
C PRO A 58 5.67 5.68 15.07
N ILE A 59 5.03 4.74 15.76
CA ILE A 59 3.97 5.02 16.73
C ILE A 59 4.58 5.03 18.12
N MET A 60 4.62 6.21 18.70
CA MET A 60 5.11 6.45 20.05
C MET A 60 3.98 6.28 21.06
N ASN A 61 4.27 5.63 22.18
CA ASN A 61 3.39 5.66 23.34
C ASN A 61 3.51 6.98 24.13
N ARG A 62 2.73 7.12 25.19
CA ARG A 62 2.70 8.34 26.04
C ARG A 62 4.02 8.65 26.76
N ILE A 63 4.96 7.70 26.80
CA ILE A 63 6.28 7.86 27.41
C ILE A 63 7.39 7.93 26.36
N SER A 64 7.06 8.28 25.11
CA SER A 64 8.01 8.45 24.00
C SER A 64 8.83 7.20 23.66
N VAL A 65 8.23 6.02 23.82
CA VAL A 65 8.81 4.75 23.36
C VAL A 65 8.03 4.27 22.14
N VAL A 66 8.77 3.84 21.11
CA VAL A 66 8.18 3.22 19.90
C VAL A 66 7.55 1.89 20.30
N THR A 67 6.24 1.75 20.12
CA THR A 67 5.53 0.47 20.35
C THR A 67 5.33 -0.31 19.06
N SER A 68 5.09 0.39 17.97
CA SER A 68 4.87 -0.18 16.65
C SER A 68 5.21 0.87 15.59
N SER A 69 5.21 0.48 14.32
CA SER A 69 5.42 1.38 13.19
C SER A 69 4.37 1.11 12.12
N ARG A 70 3.93 2.18 11.44
CA ARG A 70 3.14 2.08 10.21
C ARG A 70 4.09 1.95 9.04
N LEU A 71 3.87 0.94 8.22
CA LEU A 71 4.41 0.83 6.88
C LEU A 71 3.35 1.35 5.92
N ILE A 72 3.63 2.44 5.20
CA ILE A 72 2.71 3.07 4.26
C ILE A 72 3.32 2.92 2.87
N TRP A 73 2.54 2.39 1.94
CA TRP A 73 2.93 2.24 0.54
C TRP A 73 2.01 3.08 -0.33
N GLU A 74 2.61 3.89 -1.20
CA GLU A 74 1.91 4.50 -2.32
C GLU A 74 2.14 3.63 -3.55
N ILE A 75 1.07 3.13 -4.14
CA ILE A 75 1.12 2.22 -5.28
C ILE A 75 0.35 2.80 -6.45
N ARG A 76 0.79 2.48 -7.67
CA ARG A 76 0.04 2.71 -8.91
C ARG A 76 -0.37 1.38 -9.51
N CYS A 77 -1.65 1.16 -9.70
CA CYS A 77 -2.14 0.01 -10.45
C CYS A 77 -1.83 0.19 -11.94
N LEU A 78 -1.31 -0.86 -12.57
CA LEU A 78 -1.03 -0.85 -14.00
C LEU A 78 -2.30 -1.22 -14.77
N PRO A 79 -2.53 -0.62 -15.95
CA PRO A 79 -3.63 -1.05 -16.81
C PRO A 79 -3.43 -2.52 -17.19
N GLN A 80 -4.49 -3.33 -17.09
CA GLN A 80 -4.43 -4.73 -17.50
C GLN A 80 -4.07 -4.82 -18.98
N VAL A 81 -2.88 -5.33 -19.27
CA VAL A 81 -2.47 -5.61 -20.64
C VAL A 81 -3.21 -6.86 -21.13
N GLY A 82 -4.36 -6.64 -21.78
CA GLY A 82 -4.89 -7.56 -22.79
C GLY A 82 -6.09 -8.42 -22.38
N SER A 83 -7.27 -7.99 -22.80
CA SER A 83 -8.10 -8.84 -23.65
C SER A 83 -7.95 -8.30 -25.07
N PRO A 84 -7.38 -9.02 -26.05
CA PRO A 84 -7.52 -8.61 -27.45
C PRO A 84 -9.02 -8.53 -27.78
N PRO A 85 -9.47 -7.54 -28.57
CA PRO A 85 -10.87 -7.46 -28.97
C PRO A 85 -11.26 -8.77 -29.69
N PRO A 86 -12.45 -9.34 -29.42
CA PRO A 86 -12.94 -10.47 -30.21
C PRO A 86 -13.07 -10.01 -31.67
N ARG A 87 -12.44 -10.76 -32.57
CA ARG A 87 -12.47 -10.53 -34.03
C ARG A 87 -13.79 -11.00 -34.63
#